data_AF-A0A4R3ZLY0-F1
#
_entry.id   AF-A0A4R3ZLY0-F1
#
_cell.length_a   1.000
_cell.length_b   1.000
_cell.length_c   1.000
_cell.angle_alpha   90.00
_cell.angle_beta   90.00
_cell.angle_gamma   90.00
#
_symmetry.space_group_name_H-M   'P 1'
#
loop_
_entity.id
_entity.type
_entity.pdbx_description
1 polymer ?
#
loop_
_entity_poly.entity_id
_entity_poly.type
_entity_poly.pdbx_seq_one_letter_code
_entity_poly.pdbx_strand_id
1 'polypeptide(L)' 'MVTQKLVETYMLVSDQQSRVKYEVFAGDEDLYALVTVFGDDPDVHIVGYDSLTLSDSEDIRSQIEEHFAATYP' A
#
# COMPACT_ATOMS: atom_id res chain seq x y z
N MET A 1 5.78 3.98 23.94
CA MET A 1 6.25 4.22 22.55
C MET A 1 6.34 2.85 21.92
N VAL A 2 5.55 2.61 20.87
CA VAL A 2 5.61 1.36 20.11
C VAL A 2 6.42 1.65 18.85
N THR A 3 7.41 0.81 18.57
CA THR A 3 8.23 0.93 17.36
C THR A 3 7.66 -0.03 16.33
N GLN A 4 7.56 0.42 15.08
CA GLN A 4 7.11 -0.43 13.99
C GLN A 4 8.21 -0.50 12.95
N LYS A 5 8.39 -1.69 12.38
CA LYS A 5 9.43 -1.97 11.40
C LYS A 5 8.82 -1.95 10.00
N LEU A 6 9.38 -1.12 9.11
CA LEU A 6 9.10 -1.25 7.68
C LEU A 6 9.70 -2.57 7.19
N VAL A 7 8.83 -3.45 6.69
CA VAL A 7 9.20 -4.80 6.26
C VAL A 7 9.40 -4.84 4.75
N GLU A 8 8.42 -4.33 4.02
CA GLU A 8 8.38 -4.37 2.57
C GLU A 8 7.81 -3.08 1.99
N THR A 9 8.12 -2.82 0.73
CA THR A 9 7.55 -1.69 0.00
C THR A 9 7.25 -2.13 -1.42
N TYR A 10 6.04 -1.83 -1.87
CA TYR A 10 5.57 -2.13 -3.21
C TYR A 10 5.16 -0.84 -3.92
N MET A 11 5.41 -0.79 -5.23
CA MET A 11 4.83 0.23 -6.10
C MET A 11 4.10 -0.49 -7.23
N LEU A 12 2.78 -0.32 -7.26
CA LEU A 12 1.92 -0.88 -8.29
C LEU A 12 1.45 0.25 -9.21
N VAL A 13 1.25 -0.10 -10.48
CA VAL A 13 0.84 0.82 -11.54
C VAL A 13 -0.31 0.15 -12.29
N SER A 14 -1.43 0.84 -12.44
CA SER A 14 -2.57 0.37 -13.24
C SER A 14 -2.42 0.81 -14.69
N ASP A 15 -3.12 0.12 -15.58
CA ASP A 15 -3.20 0.50 -16.99
C ASP A 15 -3.91 1.85 -17.19
N GLN A 16 -4.69 2.30 -16.20
CA GLN A 16 -5.33 3.62 -16.15
C GLN A 16 -4.46 4.68 -15.46
N GLN A 17 -3.15 4.39 -15.31
CA GLN A 17 -2.12 5.28 -14.78
C GLN A 17 -2.22 5.57 -13.27
N SER A 18 -3.02 4.82 -12.51
CA SER A 18 -3.00 4.88 -11.05
C SER A 18 -1.67 4.32 -10.55
N ARG A 19 -0.86 5.14 -9.88
CA ARG A 19 0.40 4.72 -9.25
C ARG A 19 0.20 4.70 -7.75
N VAL A 20 0.43 3.55 -7.11
CA VAL A 20 0.16 3.40 -5.69
C VAL A 20 1.36 2.75 -5.00
N LYS A 21 1.85 3.39 -3.94
CA LYS A 21 2.90 2.87 -3.08
C LYS A 21 2.28 2.26 -1.84
N TYR A 22 2.70 1.06 -1.48
CA TYR A 22 2.36 0.39 -0.23
C TYR A 22 3.62 0.27 0.62
N GLU A 23 3.57 0.75 1.85
CA GLU A 23 4.63 0.61 2.85
C GLU A 23 4.12 -0.30 3.97
N VAL A 24 4.66 -1.51 4.04
CA VAL A 24 4.19 -2.56 4.96
C VAL A 24 4.95 -2.47 6.27
N PHE A 25 4.22 -2.27 7.36
CA PHE A 25 4.75 -2.21 8.71
C PHE A 25 4.31 -3.43 9.52
N ALA A 26 5.27 -4.04 10.20
CA ALA A 26 5.02 -4.98 11.27
C ALA A 26 5.27 -4.29 12.61
N GLY A 27 4.23 -4.23 13.43
CA GLY A 27 4.31 -3.92 14.86
C GLY A 27 4.42 -5.19 15.71
N ASP A 28 4.33 -5.03 17.02
CA ASP A 28 4.32 -6.16 17.95
C ASP A 28 3.02 -6.97 17.86
N GLU A 29 1.92 -6.36 17.42
CA GLU A 29 0.57 -6.97 17.42
C GLU A 29 -0.14 -6.91 16.06
N ASP A 30 0.30 -6.06 15.13
CA ASP A 30 -0.40 -5.80 13.88
C ASP A 30 0.54 -5.77 12.67
N LEU A 31 0.06 -6.32 11.55
CA LEU A 31 0.63 -6.16 10.22
C LEU A 31 -0.31 -5.32 9.36
N TYR A 32 0.21 -4.26 8.76
CA TYR A 32 -0.60 -3.38 7.93
C TYR A 32 0.25 -2.62 6.90
N ALA A 33 -0.39 -2.12 5.85
CA ALA A 33 0.22 -1.27 4.85
C ALA A 33 -0.34 0.15 4.93
N LEU A 34 0.56 1.15 4.89
CA LEU A 34 0.20 2.52 4.57
C LEU A 34 0.29 2.71 3.06
N VAL A 35 -0.76 3.30 2.50
CA VAL A 35 -0.93 3.43 1.06
C VAL A 35 -0.83 4.89 0.67
N THR A 36 0.02 5.19 -0.32
CA THR A 36 0.12 6.51 -0.93
C THR A 36 -0.31 6.41 -2.38
N VAL A 37 -1.34 7.17 -2.76
CA VAL A 37 -1.87 7.22 -4.12
C VAL A 37 -1.28 8.42 -4.83
N PHE A 38 -0.65 8.18 -5.98
CA PHE A 38 -0.02 9.21 -6.79
C PHE A 38 -0.91 9.59 -7.97
N GLY A 39 -0.99 10.89 -8.24
CA GLY A 39 -1.67 11.42 -9.41
C GLY A 39 -0.82 11.25 -10.67
N ASP A 40 -1.48 11.30 -11.82
CA ASP A 40 -0.82 11.29 -13.14
C ASP A 40 -0.17 12.66 -13.45
N ASP A 41 -0.65 13.73 -12.79
CA ASP A 41 -0.16 15.09 -12.98
C ASP A 41 1.25 15.27 -12.34
N PRO A 42 2.26 15.71 -13.12
CA PRO A 42 3.59 16.00 -12.59
C PRO A 42 3.64 17.14 -11.57
N ASP A 43 2.61 17.98 -11.45
CA ASP A 43 2.54 19.04 -10.46
C ASP A 43 1.79 18.61 -9.17
N VAL A 44 1.00 17.51 -9.23
CA VAL A 44 0.28 16.93 -8.09
C VAL A 44 0.67 15.48 -7.90
N HIS A 45 1.81 15.27 -7.24
CA HIS A 45 2.39 13.95 -7.08
C HIS A 45 1.57 13.01 -6.18
N ILE A 46 0.96 13.50 -5.10
CA ILE A 46 0.19 12.66 -4.16
C ILE A 46 -1.24 13.18 -4.14
N VAL A 47 -2.19 12.31 -4.47
CA VAL A 47 -3.62 12.64 -4.54
C VAL A 47 -4.43 12.03 -3.39
N GLY A 48 -3.84 11.10 -2.64
CA GLY A 48 -4.52 10.50 -1.49
C GLY A 48 -3.64 9.59 -0.65
N TYR A 49 -4.17 9.24 0.52
CA TYR A 49 -3.62 8.25 1.43
C TYR A 49 -4.71 7.25 1.82
N ASP A 50 -4.32 6.01 2.05
CA ASP A 50 -5.19 4.94 2.51
C ASP A 50 -4.43 3.99 3.44
N SER A 51 -5.10 2.99 3.99
CA SER A 51 -4.48 1.96 4.83
C SER A 51 -5.15 0.61 4.60
N LEU A 52 -4.34 -0.45 4.64
CA LEU A 52 -4.78 -1.83 4.51
C LEU A 52 -4.28 -2.64 5.70
N THR A 53 -5.18 -3.18 6.51
CA THR A 53 -4.82 -4.21 7.50
C THR A 53 -4.54 -5.52 6.78
N LEU A 54 -3.41 -6.16 7.11
CA LEU A 54 -2.97 -7.39 6.46
C LEU A 54 -3.15 -8.57 7.42
N SER A 55 -3.44 -9.74 6.85
CA SER A 55 -3.41 -11.01 7.57
C SER A 55 -2.01 -11.61 7.54
N ASP A 56 -1.52 -12.06 8.70
CA ASP A 56 -0.28 -12.83 8.82
C ASP A 56 -0.40 -14.25 8.24
N SER A 57 -1.62 -14.74 7.98
CA SER A 57 -1.85 -16.09 7.46
C SER A 57 -1.77 -16.19 5.94
N GLU A 58 -1.68 -15.05 5.25
CA GLU A 58 -1.71 -14.96 3.79
C GLU A 58 -0.48 -14.22 3.27
N ASP A 59 -0.12 -14.49 2.02
CA ASP A 59 1.00 -13.81 1.39
C ASP A 59 0.73 -12.31 1.26
N ILE A 60 1.66 -11.48 1.75
CA ILE A 60 1.53 -10.02 1.81
C ILE A 60 1.31 -9.45 0.41
N ARG A 61 2.12 -9.91 -0.55
CA ARG A 61 2.06 -9.43 -1.93
C ARG A 61 0.70 -9.71 -2.57
N SER A 62 0.18 -10.92 -2.38
CA SER A 62 -1.12 -11.33 -2.93
C SER A 62 -2.26 -10.44 -2.40
N GLN A 63 -2.28 -10.17 -1.09
CA GLN A 63 -3.26 -9.26 -0.47
C GLN A 63 -3.16 -7.83 -1.03
N ILE A 64 -1.93 -7.33 -1.23
CA ILE A 64 -1.70 -6.00 -1.81
C ILE A 64 -2.17 -5.95 -3.28
N GLU A 65 -1.84 -6.96 -4.08
CA GLU A 65 -2.26 -7.05 -5.49
C GLU A 65 -3.79 -7.13 -5.60
N GLU A 66 -4.46 -7.89 -4.73
CA GLU A 66 -5.92 -7.98 -4.68
C GLU A 66 -6.56 -6.65 -4.29
N HIS A 67 -6.09 -6.02 -3.20
CA HIS A 67 -6.57 -4.71 -2.79
C HIS A 67 -6.34 -3.65 -3.89
N PHE A 68 -5.18 -3.66 -4.53
CA PHE A 68 -4.88 -2.74 -5.62
C PHE A 68 -5.86 -2.90 -6.78
N ALA A 69 -6.07 -4.14 -7.24
CA ALA A 69 -6.99 -4.43 -8.34
C ALA A 69 -8.46 -4.09 -8.03
N ALA A 70 -8.86 -4.20 -6.76
CA ALA A 70 -10.21 -3.88 -6.32
C ALA A 70 -10.47 -2.36 -6.15
N THR A 71 -9.45 -1.62 -5.71
CA THR A 71 -9.61 -0.23 -5.26
C THR A 71 -9.13 0.80 -6.29
N TYR A 72 -8.06 0.48 -7.04
CA TYR A 72 -7.39 1.43 -7.93
C TYR A 72 -7.41 0.94 -9.38
N PRO A 73 -8.43 1.33 -10.16
CA PRO A 73 -8.56 0.94 -11.57
C PRO A 73 -7.43 1.49 -12.45
#